data_AF-A0A9D6SYZ4-F1
#
_entry.id   AF-A0A9D6SYZ4-F1
#
_cell.length_a   1.000
_cell.length_b   1.000
_cell.length_c   1.000
_cell.angle_alpha   90.00
_cell.angle_beta   90.00
_cell.angle_gamma   90.00
#
_symmetry.space_group_name_H-M   'P 1'
#
loop_
_entity.id
_entity.type
_entity.pdbx_description
1 polymer ?
#
loop_
_entity_poly.entity_id
_entity_poly.type
_entity_poly.pdbx_seq_one_letter_code
_entity_poly.pdbx_strand_id
1 'polypeptide(L)'
;MIDFGREITGDLGAAERREWLCTNGIGGFASGTVAGTLTRRYHGLLIAALQPPLGRTLLVAKADETVGYDGEARPLGANRWAGGAVDPHGYREIE
;
A
#
# COMPACT_ATOMS: atom_id res chain seq x y z
N MET A 1 14.22 7.20 -12.81
CA MET A 1 13.27 7.40 -11.70
C MET A 1 11.88 7.22 -12.28
N ILE A 2 11.02 6.44 -11.64
CA ILE A 2 9.62 6.29 -12.07
C ILE A 2 8.83 7.33 -11.29
N ASP A 3 7.96 8.05 -11.98
CA ASP A 3 7.14 9.12 -11.41
C ASP A 3 5.70 9.00 -11.93
N PHE A 4 4.72 9.33 -11.10
CA PHE A 4 3.30 9.26 -11.40
C PHE A 4 2.61 10.52 -10.88
N GLY A 5 2.02 11.32 -11.77
CA GLY A 5 1.28 12.51 -11.36
C GLY A 5 -0.14 12.20 -10.87
N ARG A 6 -0.87 13.26 -10.49
CA ARG A 6 -2.27 13.15 -10.00
C ARG A 6 -3.23 12.46 -10.95
N GLU A 7 -2.97 12.48 -12.25
CA GLU A 7 -3.78 11.78 -13.25
C GLU A 7 -3.76 10.25 -13.04
N ILE A 8 -2.74 9.74 -12.35
CA ILE A 8 -2.60 8.35 -11.96
C ILE A 8 -2.89 8.17 -10.47
N THR A 9 -2.22 8.93 -9.59
CA THR A 9 -2.31 8.72 -8.13
C THR A 9 -3.67 9.11 -7.58
N GLY A 10 -4.33 10.11 -8.16
CA GLY A 10 -5.66 10.58 -7.78
C GLY A 10 -6.83 9.72 -8.30
N ASP A 11 -6.60 8.86 -9.30
CA ASP A 11 -7.59 7.89 -9.79
C ASP A 11 -7.37 6.53 -9.14
N LEU A 12 -8.27 6.14 -8.23
CA LEU A 12 -8.12 4.90 -7.46
C LEU A 12 -7.94 3.67 -8.37
N GLY A 13 -8.71 3.60 -9.46
CA GLY A 13 -8.61 2.48 -10.39
C GLY A 13 -7.24 2.38 -11.05
N ALA A 14 -6.69 3.51 -11.51
CA ALA A 14 -5.37 3.59 -12.12
C ALA A 14 -4.24 3.33 -11.11
N ALA A 15 -4.35 3.87 -9.90
CA ALA A 15 -3.37 3.67 -8.83
C ALA A 15 -3.35 2.22 -8.32
N GLU A 16 -4.51 1.55 -8.20
CA GLU A 16 -4.60 0.13 -7.81
C GLU A 16 -4.01 -0.84 -8.83
N ARG A 17 -3.96 -0.44 -10.11
CA ARG A 17 -3.34 -1.23 -11.18
C ARG A 17 -1.81 -1.11 -11.23
N ARG A 18 -1.22 -0.20 -10.45
CA ARG A 18 0.22 0.01 -10.36
C ARG A 18 0.73 -0.55 -9.05
N GLU A 19 1.56 -1.56 -9.16
CA GLU A 19 2.03 -2.33 -8.03
C GLU A 19 3.55 -2.22 -7.93
N TRP A 20 4.05 -2.23 -6.71
CA TRP A 20 5.48 -2.22 -6.42
C TRP A 20 5.86 -3.48 -5.64
N LEU A 21 7.12 -3.89 -5.78
CA LEU A 21 7.73 -5.00 -5.09
C LEU A 21 9.15 -4.60 -4.66
N CYS A 22 9.42 -4.70 -3.37
CA CYS A 22 10.73 -4.49 -2.79
C CYS A 22 11.17 -5.76 -2.07
N THR A 23 12.19 -6.45 -2.58
CA THR A 23 12.72 -7.67 -1.97
C THR A 23 13.86 -7.34 -1.01
N ASN A 24 14.05 -8.16 0.03
CA ASN A 24 15.09 -7.95 1.03
C ASN A 24 16.32 -8.87 0.87
N GLY A 25 16.40 -9.63 -0.23
CA GLY A 25 17.53 -10.53 -0.53
C GLY A 25 17.59 -11.84 0.27
N ILE A 26 16.79 -12.00 1.33
CA ILE A 26 16.76 -13.21 2.19
C ILE A 26 15.44 -13.99 2.06
N GLY A 27 14.70 -13.75 0.97
CA GLY A 27 13.44 -14.42 0.65
C GLY A 27 12.18 -13.70 1.15
N GLY A 28 12.34 -12.61 1.91
CA GLY A 28 11.23 -11.72 2.28
C GLY A 28 11.06 -10.55 1.32
N PHE A 29 9.90 -9.90 1.39
CA PHE A 29 9.58 -8.75 0.56
C PHE A 29 8.48 -7.89 1.16
N ALA A 30 8.37 -6.68 0.62
CA ALA A 30 7.25 -5.78 0.75
C ALA A 30 6.64 -5.52 -0.64
N SER A 31 5.33 -5.36 -0.71
CA SER A 31 4.63 -5.06 -1.96
C SER A 31 3.26 -4.45 -1.68
N GLY A 32 2.76 -3.71 -2.65
CA GLY A 32 1.48 -3.02 -2.54
C GLY A 32 1.12 -2.30 -3.81
N THR A 33 -0.01 -1.60 -3.78
CA THR A 33 -0.42 -0.67 -4.84
C THR A 33 0.15 0.73 -4.56
N VAL A 34 0.20 1.59 -5.58
CA VAL A 34 0.48 3.02 -5.41
C VAL A 34 -0.61 3.71 -4.56
N ALA A 35 -1.86 3.21 -4.61
CA ALA A 35 -2.97 3.75 -3.82
C ALA A 35 -2.89 3.43 -2.32
N GLY A 36 -2.00 2.53 -1.89
CA GLY A 36 -1.93 2.04 -0.52
C GLY A 36 -3.01 1.01 -0.13
N THR A 37 -3.95 0.68 -1.03
CA THR A 37 -4.93 -0.39 -0.80
C THR A 37 -4.29 -1.76 -1.03
N LEU A 38 -4.60 -2.73 -0.15
CA LEU A 38 -4.18 -4.13 -0.32
C LEU A 38 -5.20 -4.89 -1.15
N THR A 39 -4.94 -5.06 -2.45
CA THR A 39 -5.84 -5.74 -3.41
C THR A 39 -5.48 -7.21 -3.65
N ARG A 40 -4.34 -7.69 -3.11
CA ARG A 40 -3.86 -9.07 -3.26
C ARG A 40 -3.45 -9.67 -1.92
N ARG A 41 -3.54 -11.00 -1.82
CA ARG A 41 -3.12 -11.78 -0.63
C ARG A 41 -1.65 -11.57 -0.24
N TYR A 42 -0.81 -11.25 -1.22
CA TYR A 42 0.62 -11.03 -1.02
C TYR A 42 0.99 -9.55 -1.04
N HIS A 43 0.07 -8.62 -0.74
CA HIS A 43 0.44 -7.25 -0.41
C HIS A 43 0.70 -7.16 1.10
N GLY A 44 1.75 -6.43 1.46
CA GLY A 44 2.25 -6.37 2.81
C GLY A 44 3.50 -5.51 2.90
N LEU A 45 3.71 -4.85 4.04
CA LEU A 45 4.98 -4.19 4.35
C LEU A 45 6.07 -5.18 4.78
N LEU A 46 5.68 -6.36 5.29
CA LEU A 46 6.62 -7.44 5.57
C LEU A 46 5.99 -8.82 5.38
N ILE A 47 6.36 -9.47 4.29
CA ILE A 47 6.09 -10.88 4.03
C ILE A 47 7.41 -11.62 4.20
N ALA A 48 7.58 -12.31 5.33
CA ALA A 48 8.82 -12.97 5.69
C ALA A 48 8.84 -14.44 5.26
N ALA A 49 9.98 -14.91 4.76
CA ALA A 49 10.24 -16.33 4.56
C ALA A 49 10.86 -16.91 5.83
N LEU A 50 10.03 -17.29 6.81
CA LEU A 50 10.50 -17.80 8.10
C LEU A 50 11.20 -19.16 7.96
N GLN A 51 10.83 -19.95 6.95
CA GLN A 51 11.39 -21.27 6.63
C GLN A 51 11.62 -21.40 5.12
N PRO A 52 12.63 -20.72 4.54
CA PRO A 52 12.88 -20.71 3.10
C PRO A 52 13.06 -22.13 2.51
N PRO A 53 12.65 -22.38 1.25
CA PRO A 53 12.12 -21.43 0.27
C PRO A 53 10.58 -21.27 0.29
N LEU A 54 9.88 -21.98 1.17
CA LEU A 54 8.41 -21.98 1.31
C LEU A 54 7.99 -21.22 2.59
N GLY A 55 6.73 -21.31 2.99
CA GLY A 55 6.28 -20.80 4.29
C GLY A 55 6.39 -19.27 4.45
N ARG A 56 5.77 -18.52 3.53
CA ARG A 56 5.70 -17.05 3.62
C ARG A 56 4.66 -16.64 4.66
N THR A 57 5.06 -15.78 5.59
CA THR A 57 4.22 -15.27 6.67
C THR A 57 4.08 -13.76 6.53
N LEU A 58 2.84 -13.28 6.51
CA LEU A 58 2.57 -11.84 6.60
C LEU A 58 2.77 -11.40 8.05
N LEU A 59 3.85 -10.67 8.32
CA LEU A 59 4.16 -10.15 9.66
C LEU A 59 3.66 -8.71 9.83
N VAL A 60 3.71 -7.91 8.76
CA VAL A 60 3.20 -6.53 8.75
C VAL A 60 2.36 -6.32 7.51
N ALA A 61 1.05 -6.17 7.68
CA ALA A 61 0.11 -5.97 6.58
C ALA A 61 0.25 -4.58 5.96
N LYS A 62 0.17 -3.54 6.78
CA LYS A 62 0.11 -2.15 6.34
C LYS A 62 0.41 -1.23 7.53
N ALA A 63 0.79 0.00 7.26
CA ALA A 63 0.71 1.11 8.19
C ALA A 63 -0.36 2.09 7.69
N ASP A 64 -1.17 2.61 8.61
CA ASP A 64 -2.16 3.65 8.31
C ASP A 64 -1.64 4.96 8.90
N GLU A 65 -0.99 5.76 8.06
CA GLU A 65 -0.37 7.01 8.47
C GLU A 65 -1.37 8.17 8.45
N THR A 66 -1.12 9.16 9.31
CA THR A 66 -1.83 10.44 9.32
C THR A 66 -0.80 11.55 9.49
N VAL A 67 -0.86 12.56 8.62
CA VAL A 67 0.00 13.74 8.71
C VAL A 67 -0.80 14.90 9.30
N GLY A 68 -0.18 15.63 10.23
CA GLY A 68 -0.71 16.90 10.74
C GLY A 68 -0.13 18.06 9.95
N TYR A 69 -0.99 18.91 9.37
CA TYR A 69 -0.58 20.11 8.65
C TYR A 69 -1.61 21.22 8.85
N ASP A 70 -1.15 22.42 9.22
CA ASP A 70 -2.00 23.60 9.48
C ASP A 70 -3.16 23.34 10.47
N GLY A 71 -2.89 22.53 11.51
CA GLY A 71 -3.90 22.14 12.49
C GLY A 71 -4.89 21.06 12.01
N GLU A 72 -4.77 20.60 10.77
CA GLU A 72 -5.62 19.54 10.22
C GLU A 72 -4.89 18.19 10.18
N ALA A 73 -5.61 17.12 10.53
CA ALA A 73 -5.13 15.75 10.42
C ALA A 73 -5.59 15.14 9.08
N ARG A 74 -4.64 14.69 8.26
CA ARG A 74 -4.87 14.13 6.93
C ARG A 74 -4.44 12.66 6.90
N PRO A 75 -5.37 11.70 6.85
CA PRO A 75 -5.01 10.30 6.72
C PRO A 75 -4.43 10.03 5.32
N LEU A 76 -3.29 9.36 5.27
CA LEU A 76 -2.57 9.06 4.02
C LEU A 76 -2.81 7.63 3.51
N GLY A 77 -3.35 6.76 4.37
CA GLY A 77 -3.73 5.40 3.98
C GLY A 77 -5.02 5.33 3.14
N ALA A 78 -5.23 4.21 2.48
CA ALA A 78 -6.53 3.83 1.91
C ALA A 78 -6.87 2.36 2.14
N ASN A 79 -8.12 2.07 2.49
CA ASN A 79 -8.60 0.70 2.71
C ASN A 79 -9.89 0.45 1.94
N ARG A 80 -10.08 -0.77 1.42
CA ARG A 80 -11.34 -1.20 0.79
C ARG A 80 -12.07 -2.16 1.72
N TRP A 81 -13.30 -1.82 2.03
CA TRP A 81 -14.16 -2.58 2.93
C TRP A 81 -15.06 -3.54 2.14
N ALA A 82 -15.57 -4.58 2.81
CA ALA A 82 -16.38 -5.62 2.16
C ALA A 82 -17.62 -5.08 1.43
N GLY A 83 -18.18 -3.95 1.87
CA GLY A 83 -19.29 -3.25 1.20
C GLY A 83 -18.90 -2.40 -0.01
N GLY A 84 -17.64 -2.44 -0.45
CA GLY A 84 -17.11 -1.64 -1.56
C GLY A 84 -16.70 -0.21 -1.18
N ALA A 85 -16.96 0.22 0.05
CA ALA A 85 -16.50 1.51 0.55
C ALA A 85 -14.96 1.57 0.56
N VAL A 86 -14.43 2.73 0.22
CA VAL A 86 -12.99 3.02 0.33
C VAL A 86 -12.82 4.16 1.30
N ASP A 87 -12.11 3.91 2.39
CA ASP A 87 -11.86 4.90 3.43
C ASP A 87 -10.61 4.48 4.25
N PRO A 88 -9.65 5.38 4.52
CA PRO A 88 -9.59 6.77 4.05
C PRO A 88 -9.27 6.87 2.55
N HIS A 89 -9.32 8.10 2.00
CA HIS A 89 -8.97 8.40 0.61
C HIS A 89 -7.54 8.95 0.46
N GLY A 90 -6.58 8.45 1.23
CA GLY A 90 -5.24 9.05 1.32
C GLY A 90 -4.45 9.10 0.01
N TYR A 91 -4.79 8.26 -0.98
CA TYR A 91 -4.27 8.36 -2.36
C TYR A 91 -4.54 9.72 -3.05
N ARG A 92 -5.43 10.55 -2.50
CA ARG A 92 -5.68 11.93 -2.98
C ARG A 92 -4.79 12.97 -2.32
N GLU A 93 -4.19 12.64 -1.18
CA GLU A 93 -3.38 13.54 -0.36
C GLU A 93 -1.87 13.47 -0.72
N ILE A 94 -1.47 12.49 -1.52
CA ILE A 94 -0.06 12.24 -1.91
C ILE A 94 0.15 12.35 -3.43
N GLU A 95 1.23 13.04 -3.81
CA GLU A 95 1.81 13.10 -5.16
C GLU A 95 3.33 13.25 -5.03
#